data_AF-A0AAI9ZEA5-F1
#
_entry.id   AF-A0AAI9ZEA5-F1
#
_cell.length_a   1.000
_cell.length_b   1.000
_cell.length_c   1.000
_cell.angle_alpha   90.00
_cell.angle_beta   90.00
_cell.angle_gamma   90.00
#
_symmetry.space_group_name_H-M   'P 1'
#
loop_
_entity.id
_entity.type
_entity.pdbx_description
1 polymer ?
#
loop_
_entity_poly.entity_id
_entity_poly.type
_entity_poly.pdbx_seq_one_letter_code
_entity_poly.pdbx_strand_id
1 'polypeptide(L)'
;MRIIDHNFNVRDLIWEALQTPGSGVRSAGDRSVADGNKIMALLGDSLIRTFVLEMMVNQNITDRGNIDARVKRAGLAIGPRTKADTIEAIIGAVYMDGGDQGLDAARRVAAHLNIV
;
A
#
# COMPACT_ATOMS: atom_id res chain seq x y z
N MET A 1 -5.97 16.53 2.16
CA MET A 1 -5.43 16.74 0.79
C MET A 1 -5.88 15.55 -0.03
N ARG A 2 -6.49 15.75 -1.21
CA ARG A 2 -7.04 14.63 -2.00
C ARG A 2 -5.97 14.06 -2.95
N ILE A 3 -5.66 12.77 -2.78
CA ILE A 3 -4.74 12.01 -3.65
C ILE A 3 -5.32 10.60 -3.84
N ILE A 4 -5.38 10.13 -5.10
CA ILE A 4 -5.90 8.80 -5.48
C ILE A 4 -7.24 8.48 -4.79
N ASP A 5 -8.20 9.40 -4.96
CA ASP A 5 -9.56 9.30 -4.39
C ASP A 5 -9.67 9.20 -2.85
N HIS A 6 -8.55 9.34 -2.12
CA HIS A 6 -8.54 9.45 -0.66
C HIS A 6 -8.27 10.88 -0.23
N ASN A 7 -8.97 11.36 0.80
CA ASN A 7 -8.70 12.67 1.39
C ASN A 7 -7.91 12.51 2.69
N PHE A 8 -6.62 12.78 2.63
CA PHE A 8 -5.72 12.66 3.78
C PHE A 8 -6.04 13.70 4.85
N ASN A 9 -6.27 13.21 6.07
CA ASN A 9 -6.39 13.99 7.30
C ASN A 9 -5.02 14.33 7.88
N VAL A 10 -4.09 13.37 7.85
CA VAL A 10 -2.72 13.46 8.34
C VAL A 10 -1.77 13.56 7.15
N ARG A 11 -1.34 14.79 6.86
CA ARG A 11 -0.48 15.08 5.69
C ARG A 11 0.90 14.44 5.77
N ASP A 12 1.38 14.17 6.98
CA ASP A 12 2.70 13.57 7.19
C ASP A 12 2.76 12.13 6.69
N LEU A 13 1.64 11.40 6.71
CA LEU A 13 1.58 10.02 6.19
C LEU A 13 1.80 9.98 4.68
N ILE A 14 1.14 10.86 3.94
CA ILE A 14 1.36 10.94 2.49
C ILE A 14 2.73 11.52 2.17
N TRP A 15 3.23 12.46 2.98
CA TRP A 15 4.58 12.97 2.81
C TRP A 15 5.62 11.87 3.02
N GLU A 16 5.50 11.02 4.04
CA GLU A 16 6.33 9.83 4.26
C GLU A 16 6.24 8.84 3.10
N ALA A 17 5.04 8.51 2.63
CA ALA A 17 4.85 7.55 1.54
C ALA A 17 5.53 7.97 0.24
N LEU A 18 5.69 9.29 0.01
CA LEU A 18 6.35 9.85 -1.16
C LEU A 18 7.88 9.92 -1.00
N GLN A 19 8.45 9.64 0.17
CA GLN A 19 9.91 9.68 0.37
C GLN A 19 10.57 8.40 -0.14
N THR A 20 11.09 8.44 -1.37
CA THR A 20 11.93 7.34 -1.87
C THR A 20 13.24 7.26 -1.09
N PRO A 21 13.78 6.05 -0.84
CA PRO A 21 15.11 5.89 -0.24
C PRO A 21 16.17 6.72 -0.99
N GLY A 22 16.94 7.51 -0.24
CA GLY A 22 17.95 8.40 -0.81
C GLY A 22 17.45 9.81 -1.18
N SER A 23 16.20 10.17 -0.89
CA SER A 23 15.69 11.54 -1.10
C SER A 23 16.40 12.61 -0.26
N GLY A 24 17.15 12.20 0.78
CA GLY A 24 17.81 13.09 1.73
C GLY A 24 16.88 13.64 2.82
N VAL A 25 15.56 13.42 2.70
CA VAL A 25 14.58 13.74 3.73
C VAL A 25 14.71 12.73 4.87
N ARG A 26 14.77 13.23 6.12
CA ARG A 26 14.93 12.39 7.32
C ARG A 26 13.72 12.39 8.24
N SER A 27 12.79 13.33 8.06
CA SER A 27 11.54 13.40 8.81
C SER A 27 10.34 13.77 7.95
N ALA A 28 9.19 13.26 8.34
CA ALA A 28 7.87 13.64 7.85
C ALA A 28 6.99 13.95 9.06
N GLY A 29 6.87 15.24 9.40
CA GLY A 29 6.34 15.66 10.71
C GLY A 29 7.14 15.04 11.86
N ASP A 30 6.45 14.36 12.77
CA ASP A 30 7.05 13.67 13.92
C ASP A 30 7.61 12.28 13.60
N ARG A 31 7.50 11.83 12.33
CA ARG A 31 7.92 10.48 11.91
C ARG A 31 9.32 10.51 11.31
N SER A 32 10.15 9.54 11.67
CA SER A 32 11.47 9.33 11.07
C SER A 32 11.33 8.58 9.75
N VAL A 33 11.92 9.13 8.68
CA VAL A 33 11.89 8.54 7.33
C VAL A 33 13.30 8.29 6.80
N ALA A 34 14.23 7.93 7.70
CA ALA A 34 15.64 7.70 7.37
C ALA A 34 15.84 6.66 6.24
N ASP A 35 14.95 5.65 6.17
CA ASP A 35 14.91 4.63 5.12
C ASP A 35 13.91 4.92 4.00
N GLY A 36 13.37 6.15 3.97
CA GLY A 36 12.27 6.53 3.09
C GLY A 36 10.97 5.80 3.42
N ASN A 37 10.20 5.49 2.39
CA ASN A 37 8.85 4.94 2.44
C ASN A 37 8.81 3.41 2.63
N LYS A 38 9.95 2.74 2.83
CA LYS A 38 10.04 1.26 2.83
C LYS A 38 9.13 0.60 3.87
N ILE A 39 9.07 1.13 5.09
CA ILE A 39 8.22 0.55 6.15
C ILE A 39 6.74 0.69 5.76
N MET A 40 6.37 1.84 5.21
CA MET A 40 5.01 2.07 4.77
C MET A 40 4.66 1.23 3.54
N ALA A 41 5.62 0.97 2.65
CA ALA A 41 5.49 0.04 1.55
C ALA A 41 5.25 -1.40 2.04
N LEU A 42 6.02 -1.88 3.02
CA LEU A 42 5.81 -3.21 3.62
C LEU A 42 4.41 -3.39 4.23
N LEU A 43 3.87 -2.33 4.85
CA LEU A 43 2.49 -2.32 5.33
C LEU A 43 1.50 -2.42 4.15
N GLY A 44 1.71 -1.62 3.10
CA GLY A 44 0.91 -1.67 1.88
C GLY A 44 0.91 -3.03 1.18
N ASP A 45 2.07 -3.66 1.02
CA ASP A 45 2.21 -5.00 0.45
C ASP A 45 1.40 -6.03 1.25
N SER A 46 1.48 -5.97 2.59
CA SER A 46 0.70 -6.85 3.46
C SER A 46 -0.81 -6.68 3.27
N LEU A 47 -1.29 -5.44 3.07
CA LEU A 47 -2.70 -5.14 2.79
C LEU A 47 -3.14 -5.65 1.42
N ILE A 48 -2.35 -5.39 0.37
CA ILE A 48 -2.62 -5.88 -0.99
C ILE A 48 -2.71 -7.41 -0.98
N ARG A 49 -1.74 -8.07 -0.34
CA ARG A 49 -1.74 -9.53 -0.16
C ARG A 49 -3.02 -10.02 0.49
N THR A 50 -3.48 -9.33 1.54
CA THR A 50 -4.71 -9.67 2.27
C THR A 50 -5.94 -9.51 1.37
N PHE A 51 -6.06 -8.41 0.63
CA PHE A 51 -7.18 -8.16 -0.28
C PHE A 51 -7.26 -9.20 -1.40
N VAL A 52 -6.12 -9.60 -1.97
CA VAL A 52 -6.07 -10.67 -2.96
C VAL A 52 -6.54 -11.99 -2.36
N LEU A 53 -6.07 -12.34 -1.16
CA LEU A 53 -6.49 -13.56 -0.47
C LEU A 53 -8.00 -13.56 -0.20
N GLU A 54 -8.57 -12.45 0.26
CA GLU A 54 -10.01 -12.31 0.48
C GLU A 54 -10.81 -12.47 -0.82
N MET A 55 -10.37 -11.84 -1.92
CA MET A 55 -11.00 -12.03 -3.23
C MET A 55 -10.99 -13.51 -3.62
N MET A 56 -9.88 -14.21 -3.40
CA MET A 56 -9.76 -15.63 -3.73
C MET A 56 -10.67 -16.51 -2.88
N VAL A 57 -10.77 -16.23 -1.58
CA VAL A 57 -11.72 -16.89 -0.67
C VAL A 57 -13.15 -16.64 -1.14
N ASN A 58 -13.51 -15.40 -1.45
CA ASN A 58 -14.85 -15.02 -1.90
C ASN A 58 -15.21 -15.62 -3.26
N GLN A 59 -14.22 -15.85 -4.13
CA GLN A 59 -14.39 -16.53 -5.43
C GLN A 59 -14.29 -18.06 -5.32
N ASN A 60 -14.13 -18.60 -4.11
CA ASN A 60 -13.94 -20.03 -3.84
C ASN A 60 -12.80 -20.66 -4.68
N ILE A 61 -11.69 -19.94 -4.81
CA ILE A 61 -10.49 -20.45 -5.48
C ILE A 61 -9.74 -21.37 -4.51
N THR A 62 -9.75 -22.67 -4.80
CA THR A 62 -9.25 -23.72 -3.89
C THR A 62 -7.85 -24.24 -4.24
N ASP A 63 -7.27 -23.83 -5.36
CA ASP A 63 -5.93 -24.28 -5.78
C ASP A 63 -4.83 -23.46 -5.09
N ARG A 64 -4.38 -23.96 -3.92
CA ARG A 64 -3.31 -23.36 -3.11
C ARG A 64 -2.03 -23.04 -3.89
N GLY A 65 -1.65 -23.85 -4.88
CA GLY A 65 -0.46 -23.59 -5.70
C GLY A 65 -0.63 -22.34 -6.58
N ASN A 66 -1.84 -22.12 -7.08
CA ASN A 66 -2.22 -20.90 -7.79
C ASN A 66 -2.37 -19.70 -6.85
N ILE A 67 -2.81 -19.91 -5.60
CA ILE A 67 -2.87 -18.86 -4.55
C ILE A 67 -1.48 -18.25 -4.33
N ASP A 68 -0.46 -19.07 -4.05
CA ASP A 68 0.89 -18.57 -3.78
C ASP A 68 1.48 -17.82 -4.99
N ALA A 69 1.22 -18.30 -6.21
CA ALA A 69 1.66 -17.63 -7.43
C ALA A 69 0.96 -16.28 -7.67
N ARG A 70 -0.36 -16.18 -7.41
CA ARG A 70 -1.12 -14.94 -7.56
C ARG A 70 -0.77 -13.91 -6.49
N VAL A 71 -0.62 -14.35 -5.25
CA VAL A 71 -0.19 -13.51 -4.13
C VAL A 71 1.21 -12.94 -4.36
N LYS A 72 2.17 -13.78 -4.79
CA LYS A 72 3.52 -13.30 -5.14
C LYS A 72 3.49 -12.30 -6.29
N ARG A 73 2.62 -12.50 -7.30
CA ARG A 73 2.47 -11.56 -8.40
C ARG A 73 1.83 -10.25 -7.98
N ALA A 74 0.91 -10.23 -7.02
CA ALA A 74 0.24 -9.02 -6.57
C ALA A 74 1.21 -8.00 -5.93
N GLY A 75 2.10 -8.45 -5.04
CA GLY A 75 3.18 -7.63 -4.48
C GLY A 75 4.32 -7.32 -5.47
N LEU A 76 4.27 -7.87 -6.69
CA LEU A 76 5.25 -7.60 -7.77
C LEU A 76 4.62 -6.89 -8.98
N ALA A 77 3.31 -6.66 -8.99
CA ALA A 77 2.57 -6.22 -10.18
C ALA A 77 2.83 -4.75 -10.56
N ILE A 78 3.49 -3.99 -9.69
CA ILE A 78 3.63 -2.54 -9.84
C ILE A 78 5.02 -2.17 -10.43
N GLY A 79 5.32 -2.63 -11.64
CA GLY A 79 6.48 -2.16 -12.41
C GLY A 79 7.85 -2.26 -11.69
N PRO A 80 8.86 -1.43 -12.05
CA PRO A 80 10.16 -1.40 -11.36
C PRO A 80 9.98 -1.18 -9.86
N ARG A 81 10.78 -1.87 -9.03
CA ARG A 81 10.67 -1.87 -7.55
C ARG A 81 10.41 -0.50 -6.92
N THR A 82 11.08 0.56 -7.37
CA THR A 82 10.88 1.92 -6.84
C THR A 82 9.47 2.48 -7.08
N LYS A 83 8.83 2.13 -8.19
CA LYS A 83 7.43 2.48 -8.46
C LYS A 83 6.49 1.62 -7.62
N ALA A 84 6.80 0.33 -7.45
CA ALA A 84 6.04 -0.56 -6.57
C ALA A 84 6.03 -0.08 -5.13
N ASP A 85 7.21 0.17 -4.57
CA ASP A 85 7.38 0.59 -3.18
C ASP A 85 6.58 1.89 -2.89
N THR A 86 6.51 2.82 -3.85
CA THR A 86 5.76 4.07 -3.68
C THR A 86 4.25 3.84 -3.67
N ILE A 87 3.71 3.00 -4.56
CA ILE A 87 2.27 2.73 -4.56
C ILE A 87 1.87 1.93 -3.32
N GLU A 88 2.66 0.93 -2.94
CA GLU A 88 2.47 0.19 -1.70
C GLU A 88 2.48 1.14 -0.50
N ALA A 89 3.45 2.06 -0.45
CA ALA A 89 3.52 3.05 0.63
C ALA A 89 2.30 3.97 0.64
N ILE A 90 1.78 4.40 -0.51
CA ILE A 90 0.55 5.20 -0.53
C ILE A 90 -0.64 4.40 0.04
N ILE A 91 -0.76 3.11 -0.30
CA ILE A 91 -1.81 2.23 0.26
C ILE A 91 -1.63 2.09 1.77
N GLY A 92 -0.40 1.93 2.26
CA GLY A 92 -0.09 1.93 3.70
C GLY A 92 -0.44 3.24 4.39
N ALA A 93 -0.16 4.38 3.76
CA ALA A 93 -0.52 5.71 4.26
C ALA A 93 -2.03 5.89 4.37
N VAL A 94 -2.79 5.47 3.34
CA VAL A 94 -4.25 5.54 3.32
C VAL A 94 -4.85 4.71 4.45
N TYR A 95 -4.33 3.50 4.66
CA TYR A 95 -4.74 2.65 5.77
C TYR A 95 -4.52 3.34 7.12
N MET A 96 -3.34 3.92 7.34
CA MET A 96 -3.03 4.61 8.60
C MET A 96 -3.86 5.88 8.80
N ASP A 97 -4.17 6.60 7.73
CA ASP A 97 -4.95 7.83 7.78
C ASP A 97 -6.44 7.60 8.07
N GLY A 98 -6.98 6.46 7.61
CA GLY A 98 -8.41 6.15 7.70
C GLY A 98 -8.90 5.69 9.07
N GLY A 99 -8.01 5.48 10.04
CA GLY A 99 -8.37 4.97 11.38
C GLY A 99 -9.20 3.68 11.29
N ASP A 100 -10.37 3.65 11.92
CA ASP A 100 -11.29 2.51 11.89
C ASP A 100 -11.76 2.12 10.47
N GLN A 101 -11.74 3.07 9.53
CA GLN A 101 -12.11 2.84 8.13
C GLN A 101 -10.89 2.59 7.23
N GLY A 102 -9.70 2.47 7.81
CA GLY A 102 -8.42 2.35 7.08
C GLY A 102 -8.40 1.18 6.11
N LEU A 103 -8.95 0.03 6.50
CA LEU A 103 -8.98 -1.17 5.66
C LEU A 103 -9.82 -0.95 4.39
N ASP A 104 -11.03 -0.40 4.56
CA ASP A 104 -11.92 -0.10 3.44
C ASP A 104 -11.37 1.02 2.55
N ALA A 105 -10.75 2.03 3.15
CA ALA A 105 -10.10 3.12 2.41
C ALA A 105 -8.95 2.59 1.55
N ALA A 106 -8.05 1.80 2.13
CA ALA A 106 -6.94 1.19 1.42
C ALA A 106 -7.42 0.26 0.29
N ARG A 107 -8.50 -0.50 0.52
CA ARG A 107 -9.11 -1.36 -0.50
C ARG A 107 -9.69 -0.58 -1.66
N ARG A 108 -10.40 0.52 -1.40
CA ARG A 108 -10.92 1.42 -2.45
C ARG A 108 -9.79 1.97 -3.31
N VAL A 109 -8.70 2.40 -2.69
CA VAL A 109 -7.51 2.90 -3.41
C VAL A 109 -6.84 1.80 -4.22
N ALA A 110 -6.65 0.60 -3.66
CA ALA A 110 -6.07 -0.52 -4.38
C ALA A 110 -6.91 -0.95 -5.60
N ALA A 111 -8.24 -0.95 -5.47
CA ALA A 111 -9.18 -1.21 -6.56
C ALA A 111 -9.14 -0.10 -7.63
N HIS A 112 -9.09 1.18 -7.22
CA HIS A 112 -8.95 2.31 -8.13
C HIS A 112 -7.66 2.24 -8.97
N LEU A 113 -6.60 1.65 -8.40
CA LEU A 113 -5.33 1.41 -9.07
C LEU A 113 -5.29 0.10 -9.89
N ASN A 114 -6.41 -0.63 -9.98
CA ASN A 114 -6.53 -1.93 -10.65
C ASN A 114 -5.54 -2.99 -10.14
N ILE A 115 -5.20 -2.96 -8.85
CA ILE A 115 -4.31 -3.94 -8.21
C ILE A 115 -5.11 -5.16 -7.73
N VAL A 116 -6.33 -4.92 -7.24
CA VAL A 116 -7.27 -5.92 -6.71
C VAL A 116 -8.67 -5.74 -7.28
#